data_AF-A0AAW9DMG3-F1
#
_entry.id   AF-A0AAW9DMG3-F1
#
_cell.length_a   1.000
_cell.length_b   1.000
_cell.length_c   1.000
_cell.angle_alpha   90.00
_cell.angle_beta   90.00
_cell.angle_gamma   90.00
#
_symmetry.space_group_name_H-M   'P 1'
#
loop_
_entity.id
_entity.type
_entity.pdbx_description
1 polymer ?
#
loop_
_entity_poly.entity_id
_entity_poly.type
_entity_poly.pdbx_seq_one_letter_code
_entity_poly.pdbx_strand_id
1 'polypeptide(L)'
;MGVGVKRIGKLHSCYGGLVDYGYRPLKLVFISIFVWLICTGFYYVGANNGAFAPSDPIVFQNPAYASCRPPLDKNPVWTRCKSLPPEYTEFFPPMYSLNVLLPVGDLGQESSWGPMTPRVVEADGFRMNLGLIMQICVWFETLFGWGASLILVAVISGLTKRDD
;
A
#
# COMPACT_ATOMS: atom_id res chain seq x y z
N MET A 1 -11.53 0.81 48.11
CA MET A 1 -10.58 1.17 47.04
C MET A 1 -10.65 0.09 45.97
N GLY A 2 -11.32 0.36 44.86
CA GLY A 2 -11.58 -0.63 43.81
C GLY A 2 -11.55 0.03 42.44
N VAL A 3 -10.34 0.33 41.95
CA VAL A 3 -10.11 0.82 40.60
C VAL A 3 -8.89 0.07 40.07
N GLY A 4 -9.04 -0.78 39.04
CA GLY A 4 -7.84 -1.36 38.43
C GLY A 4 -7.96 -2.52 37.44
N VAL A 5 -9.10 -3.21 37.28
CA VAL A 5 -9.15 -4.45 36.46
C VAL A 5 -10.22 -4.39 35.37
N LYS A 6 -10.22 -3.35 34.53
CA LYS A 6 -11.04 -3.34 33.30
C LYS A 6 -10.29 -2.96 32.03
N ARG A 7 -9.03 -2.49 32.13
CA ARG A 7 -8.25 -2.03 30.96
C ARG A 7 -7.45 -3.12 30.24
N ILE A 8 -7.26 -4.31 30.83
CA ILE A 8 -6.39 -5.36 30.28
C ILE A 8 -7.13 -6.32 29.31
N GLY A 9 -8.46 -6.48 29.46
CA GLY A 9 -9.23 -7.44 28.65
C GLY A 9 -9.31 -7.12 27.15
N LYS A 10 -9.33 -5.83 26.77
CA LYS A 10 -9.36 -5.44 25.35
C LYS A 10 -8.04 -5.68 24.64
N LEU A 11 -6.91 -5.49 25.34
CA LEU A 11 -5.59 -5.79 24.77
C LEU A 11 -5.47 -7.29 24.49
N HIS A 12 -5.83 -8.14 25.46
CA HIS A 12 -5.78 -9.59 25.30
C HIS A 12 -6.70 -10.13 24.20
N SER A 13 -7.83 -9.48 23.93
CA SER A 13 -8.73 -9.89 22.84
C SER A 13 -8.16 -9.56 21.45
N CYS A 14 -7.51 -8.40 21.28
CA CYS A 14 -6.77 -8.08 20.07
C CYS A 14 -5.55 -9.00 19.89
N TYR A 15 -4.83 -9.31 20.98
CA TYR A 15 -3.71 -10.25 20.95
C TYR A 15 -4.18 -11.68 20.64
N GLY A 16 -5.26 -12.18 21.23
CA GLY A 16 -5.79 -13.52 20.91
C GLY A 16 -6.18 -13.66 19.44
N GLY A 17 -6.82 -12.64 18.85
CA GLY A 17 -7.13 -12.63 17.42
C GLY A 17 -5.90 -12.62 16.50
N LEU A 18 -4.83 -11.95 16.93
CA LEU A 18 -3.54 -11.81 16.23
C LEU A 18 -2.50 -12.89 16.59
N VAL A 19 -2.69 -13.69 17.63
CA VAL A 19 -1.73 -14.71 18.10
C VAL A 19 -2.28 -16.13 17.91
N ASP A 20 -3.60 -16.30 17.73
CA ASP A 20 -4.21 -17.56 17.25
C ASP A 20 -3.77 -17.97 15.83
N TYR A 21 -2.88 -17.20 15.16
CA TYR A 21 -2.37 -17.55 13.83
C TYR A 21 -1.56 -18.83 13.79
N GLY A 22 -1.10 -19.34 14.93
CA GLY A 22 -0.35 -20.61 15.02
C GLY A 22 -1.09 -21.84 14.51
N TYR A 23 -2.41 -21.78 14.24
CA TYR A 23 -3.20 -22.97 13.89
C TYR A 23 -4.00 -22.89 12.58
N ARG A 24 -4.07 -21.74 11.87
CA ARG A 24 -4.98 -21.60 10.68
C ARG A 24 -4.38 -20.73 9.56
N PRO A 25 -3.53 -21.29 8.66
CA PRO A 25 -2.94 -20.53 7.55
C PRO A 25 -3.98 -19.88 6.62
N LEU A 26 -5.15 -20.51 6.45
CA LEU A 26 -6.25 -19.94 5.64
C LEU A 26 -6.78 -18.61 6.19
N LYS A 27 -6.77 -18.41 7.52
CA LYS A 27 -7.22 -17.14 8.12
C LYS A 27 -6.32 -15.98 7.70
N LEU A 28 -5.01 -16.20 7.65
CA LEU A 28 -4.04 -15.20 7.21
C LEU A 28 -4.30 -14.81 5.75
N VAL A 29 -4.52 -15.80 4.87
CA VAL A 29 -4.85 -15.56 3.46
C VAL A 29 -6.11 -14.70 3.31
N PHE A 30 -7.18 -15.02 4.05
CA PHE A 30 -8.41 -14.21 3.99
C PHE A 30 -8.21 -12.77 4.48
N ILE A 31 -7.40 -12.56 5.53
CA ILE A 31 -7.08 -11.21 6.01
C ILE A 31 -6.23 -10.47 4.98
N SER A 32 -5.25 -11.12 4.36
CA SER A 32 -4.44 -10.53 3.30
C SER A 32 -5.29 -10.13 2.09
N ILE A 33 -6.26 -10.96 1.68
CA ILE A 33 -7.22 -10.62 0.61
C ILE A 33 -8.06 -9.40 1.00
N PHE A 34 -8.53 -9.33 2.25
CA PHE A 34 -9.30 -8.20 2.74
C PHE A 34 -8.49 -6.90 2.73
N VAL A 35 -7.24 -6.94 3.22
CA VAL A 35 -6.32 -5.80 3.19
C VAL A 35 -6.05 -5.36 1.74
N TRP A 36 -5.76 -6.33 0.86
CA TRP A 36 -5.55 -6.10 -0.57
C TRP A 36 -6.73 -5.37 -1.24
N LEU A 37 -7.97 -5.80 -0.97
CA LEU A 37 -9.16 -5.15 -1.53
C LEU A 37 -9.35 -3.73 -1.01
N ILE A 38 -9.09 -3.49 0.27
CA ILE A 38 -9.17 -2.15 0.86
C ILE A 38 -8.12 -1.21 0.26
N CYS A 39 -6.85 -1.64 0.23
CA CYS A 39 -5.76 -0.85 -0.33
C CYS A 39 -5.97 -0.56 -1.81
N THR A 40 -6.44 -1.55 -2.58
CA THR A 40 -6.86 -1.37 -3.97
C THR A 40 -7.87 -0.23 -4.13
N GLY A 41 -8.86 -0.13 -3.24
CA GLY A 41 -9.83 0.96 -3.24
C GLY A 41 -9.20 2.33 -2.99
N PHE A 42 -8.31 2.43 -1.99
CA PHE A 42 -7.56 3.66 -1.71
C PHE A 42 -6.69 4.09 -2.89
N TYR A 43 -5.94 3.16 -3.49
CA TYR A 43 -5.07 3.45 -4.63
C TYR A 43 -5.86 3.81 -5.88
N TYR A 44 -7.02 3.22 -6.11
CA TYR A 44 -7.92 3.65 -7.19
C TYR A 44 -8.33 5.12 -7.02
N VAL A 45 -8.71 5.53 -5.81
CA VAL A 45 -9.04 6.93 -5.50
C VAL A 45 -7.80 7.82 -5.68
N GLY A 46 -6.65 7.44 -5.14
CA GLY A 46 -5.41 8.20 -5.28
C GLY A 46 -4.98 8.38 -6.74
N ALA A 47 -5.05 7.33 -7.54
CA ALA A 47 -4.70 7.36 -8.95
C ALA A 47 -5.58 8.32 -9.75
N ASN A 48 -6.88 8.33 -9.49
CA ASN A 48 -7.82 9.20 -10.19
C ASN A 48 -7.70 10.67 -9.81
N ASN A 49 -7.15 10.96 -8.62
CA ASN A 49 -6.92 12.32 -8.12
C ASN A 49 -5.47 12.80 -8.30
N GLY A 50 -4.64 12.03 -9.03
CA GLY A 50 -3.26 12.39 -9.33
C GLY A 50 -2.35 12.41 -8.10
N ALA A 51 -2.58 11.50 -7.15
CA ALA A 51 -1.69 11.27 -6.02
C ALA A 51 -0.51 10.34 -6.36
N PHE A 52 -0.44 9.81 -7.59
CA PHE A 52 0.64 8.94 -8.06
C PHE A 52 1.41 9.59 -9.20
N ALA A 53 2.72 9.30 -9.26
CA ALA A 53 3.64 9.76 -10.27
C ALA A 53 4.59 8.62 -10.70
N PRO A 54 5.20 8.73 -11.89
CA PRO A 54 6.32 7.88 -12.29
C PRO A 54 7.47 7.97 -11.29
N SER A 55 8.04 6.82 -10.89
CA SER A 55 9.21 6.77 -10.01
C SER A 55 10.52 7.02 -10.78
N ASP A 56 10.53 6.77 -12.10
CA ASP A 56 11.72 6.90 -12.92
C ASP A 56 12.05 8.37 -13.27
N PRO A 57 13.27 8.85 -12.96
CA PRO A 57 13.68 10.24 -13.22
C PRO A 57 13.70 10.58 -14.71
N ILE A 58 14.00 9.60 -15.56
CA ILE A 58 14.01 9.79 -17.01
C ILE A 58 12.60 10.17 -17.50
N VAL A 59 11.55 9.61 -16.90
CA VAL A 59 10.17 9.89 -17.30
C VAL A 59 9.72 11.24 -16.74
N PHE A 60 9.85 11.45 -15.43
CA PHE A 60 9.30 12.68 -14.85
C PHE A 60 10.12 13.93 -15.18
N GLN A 61 11.38 13.84 -15.63
CA GLN A 61 12.21 14.98 -16.03
C GLN A 61 12.13 15.31 -17.53
N ASN A 62 11.68 14.38 -18.37
CA ASN A 62 11.62 14.59 -19.82
C ASN A 62 10.60 15.69 -20.22
N PRO A 63 11.02 16.71 -21.00
CA PRO A 63 10.13 17.77 -21.46
C PRO A 63 9.00 17.29 -22.37
N ALA A 64 9.16 16.14 -23.05
CA ALA A 64 8.12 15.53 -23.88
C ALA A 64 6.84 15.19 -23.09
N TYR A 65 6.96 14.92 -21.79
CA TYR A 65 5.84 14.58 -20.90
C TYR A 65 5.45 15.74 -19.96
N ALA A 66 5.87 16.97 -20.28
CA ALA A 66 5.50 18.15 -19.50
C ALA A 66 3.98 18.33 -19.40
N SER A 67 3.21 17.86 -20.39
CA SER A 67 1.75 17.86 -20.37
C SER A 67 1.13 16.87 -19.37
N CYS A 68 1.87 15.82 -18.97
CA CYS A 68 1.43 14.84 -17.97
C CYS A 68 1.69 15.31 -16.54
N ARG A 69 2.63 16.25 -16.37
CA ARG A 69 2.92 16.83 -15.07
C ARG A 69 1.69 17.62 -14.61
N PRO A 70 1.14 17.36 -13.43
CA PRO A 70 0.05 18.17 -12.90
C PRO A 70 0.52 19.61 -12.61
N PRO A 71 -0.05 20.65 -13.24
CA PRO A 71 -0.31 21.91 -12.58
C PRO A 71 -1.66 21.84 -11.85
N LEU A 72 -1.83 22.73 -10.87
CA LEU A 72 -2.95 22.79 -9.93
C LEU A 72 -4.33 23.08 -10.52
N ASP A 73 -4.37 23.57 -11.75
CA ASP A 73 -5.54 24.18 -12.36
C ASP A 73 -6.17 23.33 -13.48
N LYS A 74 -5.46 22.33 -14.04
CA LYS A 74 -5.87 21.69 -15.32
C LYS A 74 -5.95 20.16 -15.35
N ASN A 75 -5.85 19.47 -14.21
CA ASN A 75 -6.13 18.04 -14.09
C ASN A 75 -5.39 17.06 -15.04
N PRO A 76 -4.14 17.27 -15.52
CA PRO A 76 -3.43 16.13 -16.07
C PRO A 76 -2.97 15.23 -14.92
N VAL A 77 -3.39 13.97 -15.00
CA VAL A 77 -3.08 12.91 -14.05
C VAL A 77 -2.09 11.97 -14.73
N TRP A 78 -0.94 11.74 -14.10
CA TRP A 78 0.11 10.87 -14.66
C TRP A 78 -0.42 9.50 -15.08
N THR A 79 -1.23 8.86 -14.24
CA THR A 79 -1.79 7.51 -14.47
C THR A 79 -2.72 7.42 -15.68
N ARG A 80 -3.21 8.54 -16.21
CA ARG A 80 -4.12 8.61 -17.37
C ARG A 80 -3.51 9.37 -18.56
N CYS A 81 -2.25 9.75 -18.48
CA CYS A 81 -1.66 10.59 -19.50
C CYS A 81 -1.30 9.75 -20.74
N LYS A 82 -1.90 10.10 -21.88
CA LYS A 82 -1.68 9.40 -23.16
C LYS A 82 -0.33 9.68 -23.81
N SER A 83 0.40 10.69 -23.33
CA SER A 83 1.71 11.05 -23.87
C SER A 83 2.83 10.16 -23.34
N LEU A 84 2.60 9.32 -22.32
CA LEU A 84 3.61 8.37 -21.87
C LEU A 84 3.89 7.32 -22.95
N PRO A 85 5.14 6.84 -23.05
CA PRO A 85 5.50 5.74 -23.93
C PRO A 85 4.67 4.49 -23.60
N PRO A 86 4.18 3.74 -24.61
CA PRO A 86 3.49 2.47 -24.38
C PRO A 86 4.35 1.42 -23.67
N GLU A 87 5.68 1.55 -23.69
CA GLU A 87 6.61 0.69 -22.98
C GLU A 87 6.59 0.93 -21.46
N TYR A 88 6.09 2.08 -21.02
CA TYR A 88 5.92 2.36 -19.60
C TYR A 88 4.65 1.68 -19.09
N THR A 89 4.75 0.98 -17.96
CA THR A 89 3.60 0.23 -17.44
C THR A 89 2.46 1.16 -17.05
N GLU A 90 1.24 0.84 -17.47
CA GLU A 90 0.04 1.53 -17.01
C GLU A 90 -0.20 1.26 -15.53
N PHE A 91 -0.75 2.24 -14.81
CA PHE A 91 -1.07 2.08 -13.40
C PHE A 91 -2.31 1.21 -13.22
N PHE A 92 -2.16 0.06 -12.57
CA PHE A 92 -3.26 -0.85 -12.28
C PHE A 92 -3.37 -1.07 -10.75
N PRO A 93 -4.36 -0.45 -10.07
CA PRO A 93 -4.43 -0.42 -8.61
C PRO A 93 -4.41 -1.78 -7.90
N PRO A 94 -5.14 -2.82 -8.37
CA PRO A 94 -5.10 -4.13 -7.73
C PRO A 94 -3.73 -4.78 -7.80
N MET A 95 -3.01 -4.59 -8.92
CA MET A 95 -1.67 -5.14 -9.12
C MET A 95 -0.62 -4.35 -8.36
N TYR A 96 -0.79 -3.03 -8.27
CA TYR A 96 0.04 -2.18 -7.41
C TYR A 96 -0.08 -2.61 -5.93
N SER A 97 -1.30 -2.75 -5.40
CA SER A 97 -1.52 -3.25 -4.05
C SER A 97 -0.94 -4.64 -3.84
N LEU A 98 -1.13 -5.55 -4.81
CA LEU A 98 -0.55 -6.89 -4.73
C LEU A 98 0.99 -6.85 -4.71
N ASN A 99 1.61 -5.99 -5.52
CA ASN A 99 3.07 -5.81 -5.56
C ASN A 99 3.61 -5.29 -4.22
N VAL A 100 2.92 -4.31 -3.60
CA VAL A 100 3.30 -3.75 -2.29
C VAL A 100 3.11 -4.77 -1.16
N LEU A 101 2.05 -5.58 -1.25
CA LEU A 101 1.70 -6.60 -0.25
C LEU A 101 2.63 -7.82 -0.29
N LEU A 102 3.15 -8.18 -1.47
CA LEU A 102 4.01 -9.35 -1.68
C LEU A 102 5.49 -8.94 -1.72
N PRO A 103 6.25 -9.10 -0.62
CA PRO A 103 7.62 -8.59 -0.55
C PRO A 103 8.64 -9.29 -1.46
N VAL A 104 8.30 -10.44 -2.04
CA VAL A 104 9.23 -11.27 -2.81
C VAL A 104 9.10 -11.03 -4.32
N GLY A 105 7.94 -10.58 -4.81
CA GLY A 105 7.66 -10.49 -6.24
C GLY A 105 7.59 -9.04 -6.71
N ASP A 106 8.44 -8.67 -7.66
CA ASP A 106 8.27 -7.42 -8.41
C ASP A 106 7.37 -7.67 -9.62
N LEU A 107 6.24 -6.98 -9.66
CA LEU A 107 5.25 -7.02 -10.74
C LEU A 107 5.40 -5.82 -11.68
N GLY A 108 6.40 -4.97 -11.45
CA GLY A 108 6.70 -3.75 -12.20
C GLY A 108 5.88 -2.54 -11.77
N GLN A 109 4.85 -2.70 -10.95
CA GLN A 109 3.92 -1.62 -10.60
C GLN A 109 4.51 -0.70 -9.53
N GLU A 110 5.02 -1.26 -8.43
CA GLU A 110 5.61 -0.48 -7.34
C GLU A 110 6.93 0.20 -7.78
N SER A 111 7.72 -0.47 -8.61
CA SER A 111 8.96 0.11 -9.14
C SER A 111 8.71 1.25 -10.12
N SER A 112 7.62 1.21 -10.89
CA SER A 112 7.29 2.25 -11.88
C SER A 112 6.43 3.39 -11.32
N TRP A 113 5.67 3.17 -10.24
CA TRP A 113 4.73 4.17 -9.73
C TRP A 113 4.95 4.44 -8.26
N GLY A 114 4.90 5.71 -7.87
CA GLY A 114 5.09 6.13 -6.49
C GLY A 114 4.08 7.19 -6.06
N PRO A 115 3.67 7.22 -4.78
CA PRO A 115 2.85 8.29 -4.24
C PRO A 115 3.61 9.62 -4.29
N MET A 116 2.95 10.67 -4.79
CA MET A 116 3.50 12.01 -4.85
C MET A 116 3.18 12.74 -3.54
N THR A 117 4.21 13.05 -2.76
CA THR A 117 4.11 13.96 -1.62
C THR A 117 4.54 15.36 -2.08
N PRO A 118 3.62 16.33 -2.23
CA PRO A 118 4.03 17.63 -2.70
C PRO A 118 4.80 18.32 -1.56
N ARG A 119 6.03 18.75 -1.84
CA ARG A 119 6.85 19.50 -0.88
C ARG A 119 6.54 21.00 -0.88
N VAL A 120 5.69 21.44 -1.82
CA VAL A 120 5.38 22.85 -2.05
C VAL A 120 3.90 23.08 -1.73
N VAL A 121 3.64 24.12 -0.94
CA VAL A 121 2.32 24.56 -0.40
C VAL A 121 1.33 25.01 -1.49
N GLU A 122 1.72 24.93 -2.77
CA GLU A 122 0.85 25.32 -3.87
C GLU A 122 -0.22 24.25 -4.15
N ALA A 123 -0.01 22.98 -3.80
CA ALA A 123 -1.02 21.95 -4.02
C ALA A 123 -2.29 22.21 -3.17
N ASP A 124 -3.47 22.04 -3.75
CA ASP A 124 -4.74 22.09 -3.05
C ASP A 124 -4.68 21.16 -1.83
N GLY A 125 -5.12 21.66 -0.67
CA GLY A 125 -4.95 20.95 0.60
C GLY A 125 -5.51 19.52 0.56
N PHE A 126 -6.47 19.24 -0.32
CA PHE A 126 -6.99 17.90 -0.57
C PHE A 126 -5.97 16.95 -1.22
N ARG A 127 -5.28 17.33 -2.33
CA ARG A 127 -4.28 16.45 -2.98
C ARG A 127 -3.02 16.31 -2.14
N MET A 128 -2.62 17.34 -1.40
CA MET A 128 -1.56 17.25 -0.38
C MET A 128 -1.84 16.13 0.62
N ASN A 129 -3.05 16.13 1.17
CA ASN A 129 -3.47 15.12 2.13
C ASN A 129 -3.60 13.74 1.47
N LEU A 130 -4.08 13.66 0.23
CA LEU A 130 -4.18 12.38 -0.47
C LEU A 130 -2.82 11.75 -0.74
N GLY A 131 -1.83 12.50 -1.22
CA GLY A 131 -0.48 11.97 -1.46
C GLY A 131 0.14 11.38 -0.18
N LEU A 132 -0.01 12.08 0.95
CA LEU A 132 0.42 11.58 2.24
C LEU A 132 -0.36 10.34 2.70
N ILE A 133 -1.68 10.32 2.50
CA ILE A 133 -2.52 9.16 2.82
C ILE A 133 -2.07 7.94 2.00
N MET A 134 -1.83 8.11 0.69
CA MET A 134 -1.34 7.02 -0.16
C MET A 134 0.02 6.52 0.30
N GLN A 135 0.94 7.42 0.69
CA GLN A 135 2.24 7.05 1.27
C GLN A 135 2.08 6.22 2.54
N ILE A 136 1.18 6.61 3.45
CA ILE A 136 0.92 5.88 4.69
C ILE A 136 0.28 4.51 4.38
N CYS A 137 -0.64 4.43 3.43
CA CYS A 137 -1.23 3.17 2.97
C CYS A 137 -0.15 2.21 2.46
N VAL A 138 0.77 2.69 1.62
CA VAL A 138 1.90 1.89 1.11
C VAL A 138 2.74 1.37 2.27
N TRP A 139 3.16 2.22 3.19
CA TRP A 139 3.96 1.79 4.35
C TRP A 139 3.24 0.76 5.23
N PHE A 140 1.94 0.98 5.47
CA PHE A 140 1.13 0.03 6.22
C PHE A 140 1.08 -1.34 5.54
N GLU A 141 0.84 -1.36 4.23
CA GLU A 141 0.73 -2.59 3.45
C GLU A 141 2.08 -3.32 3.34
N THR A 142 3.19 -2.59 3.18
CA THR A 142 4.55 -3.15 3.22
C THR A 142 4.84 -3.82 4.57
N LEU A 143 4.55 -3.14 5.69
CA LEU A 143 4.76 -3.69 7.03
C LEU A 143 3.87 -4.92 7.29
N PHE A 144 2.62 -4.86 6.82
CA PHE A 144 1.71 -6.00 6.91
C PHE A 144 2.20 -7.18 6.07
N GLY A 145 2.67 -6.94 4.83
CA GLY A 145 3.23 -7.96 3.94
C GLY A 145 4.46 -8.66 4.53
N TRP A 146 5.35 -7.91 5.17
CA TRP A 146 6.48 -8.45 5.91
C TRP A 146 6.01 -9.34 7.08
N GLY A 147 5.08 -8.84 7.89
CA GLY A 147 4.52 -9.62 9.01
C GLY A 147 3.83 -10.90 8.55
N ALA A 148 3.00 -10.83 7.52
CA ALA A 148 2.31 -11.97 6.93
C ALA A 148 3.29 -13.01 6.37
N SER A 149 4.36 -12.57 5.70
CA SER A 149 5.40 -13.46 5.17
C SER A 149 6.15 -14.20 6.27
N LEU A 150 6.52 -13.51 7.36
CA LEU A 150 7.18 -14.14 8.50
C LEU A 150 6.28 -15.14 9.22
N ILE A 151 4.99 -14.81 9.41
CA ILE A 151 4.00 -15.73 10.00
C ILE A 151 3.82 -16.96 9.10
N LEU A 152 3.73 -16.77 7.78
CA LEU A 152 3.59 -17.87 6.83
C LEU A 152 4.78 -18.83 6.91
N VAL A 153 6.01 -18.31 6.93
CA VAL A 153 7.23 -19.11 7.10
C VAL A 153 7.23 -19.83 8.46
N ALA A 154 6.83 -19.17 9.55
CA ALA A 154 6.75 -19.79 10.88
C ALA A 154 5.72 -20.94 10.93
N VAL A 155 4.59 -20.81 10.23
CA VAL A 155 3.56 -21.86 10.12
C VAL A 155 4.06 -23.03 9.27
N ILE A 156 4.67 -22.77 8.12
CA ILE A 156 5.19 -23.82 7.20
C ILE A 156 6.37 -24.58 7.84
N SER A 157 7.26 -23.87 8.54
CA SER A 157 8.40 -24.47 9.23
C SER A 157 8.03 -25.30 10.46
N GLY A 158 6.78 -25.23 10.92
CA GLY A 158 6.32 -26.01 12.08
C GLY A 158 6.94 -25.58 13.41
N LEU A 159 7.55 -24.38 13.50
CA LEU A 159 8.11 -23.82 14.73
C LEU A 159 7.08 -23.66 15.87
N THR A 160 5.79 -23.79 15.56
CA THR A 160 4.68 -23.76 16.52
C THR A 160 4.32 -25.14 17.08
N LYS A 161 4.98 -26.20 16.65
CA LYS A 161 4.78 -27.54 17.22
C LYS A 161 5.57 -27.62 18.54
N ARG A 162 4.87 -27.39 19.65
CA ARG A 162 5.38 -27.71 20.98
C ARG A 162 5.46 -29.24 21.10
N ASP A 163 6.64 -29.75 21.36
CA ASP A 163 6.85 -31.16 21.70
C ASP A 163 6.06 -31.49 22.98
N ASP A 164 5.25 -32.54 22.92
CA ASP A 164 4.68 -33.25 24.08
C ASP A 164 5.70 -34.26 24.62
#